data_AF-A0A2S0HUS9-F1
#
_entry.id   AF-A0A2S0HUS9-F1
#
_cell.length_a   1.000
_cell.length_b   1.000
_cell.length_c   1.000
_cell.angle_alpha   90.00
_cell.angle_beta   90.00
_cell.angle_gamma   90.00
#
_symmetry.space_group_name_H-M   'P 1'
#
loop_
_entity.id
_entity.type
_entity.pdbx_description
1 polymer ?
#
loop_
_entity_poly.entity_id
_entity_poly.type
_entity_poly.pdbx_seq_one_letter_code
_entity_poly.pdbx_strand_id
1 'polypeptide(L)'
;MSGTLADAKAAMAAEEGKLKKFLKAVKKFMAKEFLWVLFALILAAPMAFIFKYLLDELASGVTIEYICEMLGEIPLFMGCYMVSIAGIYFARATQGAIKTLVSKK
;
A
#
# COMPACT_ATOMS: atom_id res chain seq x y z
N MET A 1 35.34 -31.96 -16.14
CA MET A 1 34.76 -30.65 -16.51
C MET A 1 33.25 -30.67 -16.76
N SER A 2 32.55 -31.82 -16.67
CA SER A 2 31.09 -31.88 -16.88
C SER A 2 30.24 -31.60 -15.62
N GLY A 3 30.77 -31.85 -14.41
CA GLY A 3 30.05 -31.62 -13.15
C GLY A 3 29.76 -30.15 -12.87
N THR A 4 30.74 -29.26 -13.10
CA THR A 4 30.62 -27.82 -12.84
C THR A 4 29.56 -27.10 -13.68
N LEU A 5 29.31 -27.56 -14.91
CA LEU A 5 28.25 -27.01 -15.77
C LEU A 5 26.85 -27.52 -15.38
N ALA A 6 26.75 -28.76 -14.89
CA ALA A 6 25.50 -29.34 -14.40
C ALA A 6 25.07 -28.69 -13.07
N ASP A 7 26.02 -28.48 -12.16
CA ASP A 7 25.79 -27.84 -10.87
C ASP A 7 25.37 -26.36 -11.02
N ALA A 8 26.00 -25.64 -11.96
CA ALA A 8 25.62 -24.26 -12.29
C ALA A 8 24.20 -24.15 -12.89
N LYS A 9 23.81 -25.08 -13.76
CA LYS A 9 22.44 -25.15 -14.31
C LYS A 9 21.40 -25.48 -13.24
N ALA A 10 21.73 -26.38 -12.30
CA ALA A 10 20.84 -26.73 -11.20
C ALA A 10 20.63 -25.57 -10.22
N ALA A 11 21.69 -24.80 -9.94
CA ALA A 11 21.61 -23.60 -9.11
C ALA A 11 20.71 -22.51 -9.74
N MET A 12 20.88 -22.22 -11.03
CA MET A 12 20.02 -21.26 -11.74
C MET A 12 18.55 -21.72 -11.80
N ALA A 13 18.29 -23.00 -12.05
CA ALA A 13 16.93 -23.55 -12.06
C ALA A 13 16.27 -23.48 -10.67
N ALA A 14 17.07 -23.64 -9.59
CA ALA A 14 16.58 -23.48 -8.22
C ALA A 14 16.23 -22.02 -7.89
N GLU A 15 17.01 -21.06 -8.37
CA GLU A 15 16.72 -19.63 -8.24
C GLU A 15 15.49 -19.20 -9.06
N GLU A 16 15.37 -19.64 -10.31
CA GLU A 16 14.17 -19.44 -11.13
C GLU A 16 12.94 -20.06 -10.48
N GLY A 17 13.07 -21.24 -9.86
CA GLY A 17 12.00 -21.90 -9.12
C GLY A 17 11.53 -21.10 -7.91
N LYS A 18 12.46 -20.51 -7.15
CA LYS A 18 12.15 -19.60 -6.03
C LYS A 18 11.47 -18.32 -6.52
N LEU A 19 11.97 -17.72 -7.60
CA LEU A 19 11.43 -16.49 -8.17
C LEU A 19 10.01 -16.70 -8.73
N LYS A 20 9.77 -17.82 -9.43
CA LYS A 20 8.41 -18.22 -9.85
C LYS A 20 7.47 -18.42 -8.67
N LYS A 21 7.92 -19.06 -7.58
CA LYS A 21 7.12 -19.22 -6.37
C LYS A 21 6.77 -17.88 -5.72
N PHE A 22 7.74 -16.97 -5.64
CA PHE A 22 7.53 -15.62 -5.14
C PHE A 22 6.52 -14.84 -5.99
N LEU A 23 6.70 -14.80 -7.31
CA LEU A 23 5.76 -14.15 -8.23
C LEU A 23 4.35 -14.77 -8.16
N LYS A 24 4.25 -16.08 -8.02
CA LYS A 24 2.97 -16.77 -7.83
C LYS A 24 2.32 -16.40 -6.49
N ALA A 25 3.11 -16.26 -5.42
CA ALA A 25 2.63 -15.80 -4.13
C ALA A 25 2.15 -14.34 -4.19
N VAL A 26 2.92 -13.45 -4.82
CA VAL A 26 2.53 -12.05 -5.06
C VAL A 26 1.27 -11.99 -5.92
N LYS A 27 1.17 -12.73 -7.01
CA LYS A 27 -0.04 -12.78 -7.86
C LYS A 27 -1.25 -13.31 -7.09
N LYS A 28 -1.07 -14.32 -6.23
CA LYS A 28 -2.15 -14.86 -5.38
C LYS A 28 -2.57 -13.87 -4.29
N PHE A 29 -1.61 -13.18 -3.68
CA PHE A 29 -1.86 -12.14 -2.68
C PHE A 29 -2.57 -10.95 -3.29
N MET A 30 -2.09 -10.47 -4.44
CA MET A 30 -2.74 -9.44 -5.24
C MET A 30 -4.15 -9.85 -5.63
N ALA A 31 -4.37 -11.06 -6.16
CA ALA A 31 -5.72 -11.53 -6.50
C ALA A 31 -6.67 -11.57 -5.28
N LYS A 32 -6.15 -11.87 -4.09
CA LYS A 32 -6.92 -11.90 -2.84
C LYS A 32 -7.24 -10.50 -2.31
N GLU A 33 -6.28 -9.58 -2.41
CA GLU A 33 -6.42 -8.20 -1.92
C GLU A 33 -6.92 -7.24 -3.00
N PHE A 34 -7.03 -7.65 -4.27
CA PHE A 34 -7.35 -6.77 -5.40
C PHE A 34 -8.67 -6.05 -5.19
N LEU A 35 -9.71 -6.78 -4.78
CA LEU A 35 -11.03 -6.19 -4.50
C LEU A 35 -10.96 -5.18 -3.35
N TRP A 36 -10.09 -5.45 -2.36
CA TRP A 36 -9.90 -4.57 -1.22
C TRP A 36 -9.08 -3.32 -1.57
N VAL A 37 -8.03 -3.46 -2.39
CA VAL A 37 -7.28 -2.34 -2.94
C VAL A 37 -8.22 -1.44 -3.73
N LEU A 38 -9.05 -2.03 -4.61
CA LEU A 38 -10.03 -1.28 -5.39
C LEU A 38 -11.04 -0.55 -4.49
N PHE A 39 -11.53 -1.22 -3.44
CA PHE A 39 -12.40 -0.62 -2.45
C PHE A 39 -11.74 0.55 -1.71
N ALA A 40 -10.48 0.39 -1.30
CA ALA A 40 -9.71 1.45 -0.64
C ALA A 40 -9.48 2.65 -1.57
N LEU A 41 -9.19 2.42 -2.86
CA LEU A 41 -9.05 3.48 -3.85
C LEU A 41 -10.35 4.26 -4.06
N ILE A 42 -11.49 3.56 -4.12
CA ILE A 42 -12.80 4.20 -4.28
C ILE A 42 -13.16 5.01 -3.03
N LEU A 43 -13.00 4.43 -1.83
CA LEU A 43 -13.33 5.11 -0.58
C LEU A 43 -12.36 6.25 -0.23
N ALA A 44 -11.12 6.18 -0.66
CA ALA A 44 -10.15 7.24 -0.41
C ALA A 44 -10.56 8.55 -1.09
N ALA A 45 -11.31 8.52 -2.19
CA ALA A 45 -11.69 9.71 -2.93
C ALA A 45 -12.62 10.65 -2.13
N PRO A 46 -13.79 10.20 -1.62
CA PRO A 46 -14.63 11.04 -0.77
C PRO A 46 -13.93 11.45 0.53
N MET A 47 -13.10 10.58 1.11
CA MET A 47 -12.31 10.91 2.30
C MET A 47 -11.29 12.02 2.03
N ALA A 48 -10.63 12.00 0.87
CA ALA A 48 -9.69 13.03 0.46
C ALA A 48 -10.37 14.38 0.25
N PHE A 49 -11.60 14.40 -0.29
CA PHE A 49 -12.39 15.61 -0.41
C PHE A 49 -12.73 16.20 0.96
N ILE A 50 -13.19 15.38 1.90
CA ILE A 50 -13.47 15.80 3.27
C ILE A 50 -12.21 16.36 3.92
N PHE A 51 -11.08 15.65 3.78
CA PHE A 51 -9.83 16.06 4.40
C PHE A 51 -9.27 17.36 3.80
N LYS A 52 -9.35 17.51 2.47
CA LYS A 52 -9.01 18.76 1.79
C LYS A 52 -9.90 19.90 2.27
N TYR A 53 -11.21 19.70 2.35
CA TYR A 53 -12.14 20.71 2.85
C TYR A 53 -11.79 21.14 4.28
N LEU A 54 -11.49 20.18 5.17
CA LEU A 54 -11.09 20.49 6.53
C LEU A 54 -9.77 21.26 6.59
N LEU A 55 -8.81 20.96 5.71
CA LEU A 55 -7.57 21.72 5.60
C LEU A 55 -7.84 23.15 5.12
N ASP A 56 -8.65 23.31 4.07
CA ASP A 56 -8.97 24.63 3.51
C ASP A 56 -9.72 25.51 4.54
N GLU A 57 -10.60 24.92 5.37
CA GLU A 57 -11.44 25.65 6.34
C GLU A 57 -10.75 25.88 7.70
N LEU A 58 -9.93 24.93 8.17
CA LEU A 58 -9.41 24.93 9.54
C LEU A 58 -7.90 25.19 9.63
N ALA A 59 -7.15 24.94 8.56
CA ALA A 59 -5.71 25.16 8.59
C ALA A 59 -5.39 26.64 8.38
N SER A 60 -4.37 27.12 9.09
CA SER A 60 -3.84 28.46 8.82
C SER A 60 -3.19 28.51 7.43
N GLY A 61 -3.17 29.68 6.79
CA GLY A 61 -2.53 29.86 5.48
C GLY A 61 -1.07 29.39 5.46
N VAL A 62 -0.33 29.63 6.55
CA VAL A 62 1.06 29.17 6.73
C VAL A 62 1.17 27.65 6.72
N THR A 63 0.20 26.96 7.34
CA THR A 63 0.15 25.49 7.33
C THR A 63 -0.11 24.95 5.93
N ILE A 64 -1.02 25.57 5.18
CA ILE A 64 -1.31 25.17 3.80
C ILE A 64 -0.09 25.39 2.91
N GLU A 65 0.60 26.53 3.02
CA GLU A 65 1.83 26.80 2.27
C GLU A 65 2.89 25.74 2.52
N TYR A 66 3.14 25.38 3.78
CA TYR A 66 4.12 24.34 4.13
C TYR A 66 3.74 22.97 3.56
N ILE A 67 2.46 22.61 3.61
CA ILE A 67 1.96 21.34 3.04
C ILE A 67 2.14 21.35 1.51
N CYS A 68 1.82 22.45 0.84
CA CYS A 68 2.00 22.60 -0.59
C CYS A 68 3.47 22.56 -1.00
N GLU A 69 4.37 23.19 -0.24
CA GLU A 69 5.82 23.12 -0.47
C GLU A 69 6.33 21.67 -0.33
N MET A 70 5.88 20.94 0.70
CA MET A 70 6.22 19.53 0.88
C MET A 70 5.70 18.63 -0.24
N LEU A 71 4.53 18.95 -0.80
CA LEU A 71 3.94 18.22 -1.93
C LEU A 71 4.57 18.60 -3.28
N GLY A 72 5.23 19.74 -3.39
CA GLY A 72 5.81 20.24 -4.62
C GLY A 72 4.75 20.45 -5.71
N GLU A 73 4.89 19.73 -6.83
CA GLU A 73 3.94 19.80 -7.95
C GLU A 73 2.70 18.92 -7.75
N ILE A 74 2.65 18.11 -6.67
CA ILE A 74 1.52 17.23 -6.41
C ILE A 74 0.34 18.07 -5.91
N PRO A 75 -0.85 18.00 -6.55
CA PRO A 75 -2.01 18.73 -6.08
C PRO A 75 -2.38 18.33 -4.64
N LEU A 76 -2.81 19.30 -3.82
CA LEU A 76 -3.21 19.05 -2.43
C LEU A 76 -4.22 17.90 -2.30
N PHE A 77 -5.18 17.81 -3.23
CA PHE A 77 -6.13 16.71 -3.29
C PHE A 77 -5.45 15.33 -3.41
N MET A 78 -4.43 15.19 -4.28
CA MET A 78 -3.67 13.95 -4.42
C MET A 78 -2.88 13.61 -3.15
N GLY A 79 -2.33 14.63 -2.46
CA GLY A 79 -1.74 14.45 -1.13
C GLY A 79 -2.75 13.89 -0.13
N CYS A 80 -3.92 14.53 -0.01
CA CYS A 80 -5.01 14.08 0.84
C CYS A 80 -5.50 12.67 0.46
N TYR A 81 -5.51 12.33 -0.83
CA TYR A 81 -5.89 11.03 -1.34
C TYR A 81 -4.92 9.93 -0.93
N MET A 82 -3.61 10.17 -1.06
CA MET A 82 -2.59 9.22 -0.60
C MET A 82 -2.67 8.99 0.92
N VAL A 83 -2.84 10.06 1.70
CA VAL A 83 -3.04 9.97 3.15
C VAL A 83 -4.31 9.18 3.49
N SER A 84 -5.40 9.39 2.73
CA SER A 84 -6.66 8.66 2.93
C SER A 84 -6.52 7.16 2.65
N ILE A 85 -5.80 6.78 1.57
CA ILE A 85 -5.49 5.37 1.30
C ILE A 85 -4.71 4.76 2.48
N ALA A 86 -3.65 5.45 2.94
CA ALA A 86 -2.86 4.98 4.07
C ALA A 86 -3.71 4.80 5.34
N GLY A 87 -4.60 5.75 5.62
CA GLY A 87 -5.54 5.69 6.74
C GLY A 87 -6.50 4.49 6.69
N ILE A 88 -7.03 4.17 5.51
CA ILE A 88 -7.91 2.99 5.31
C ILE A 88 -7.15 1.68 5.61
N TYR A 89 -5.91 1.56 5.14
CA TYR A 89 -5.09 0.37 5.41
C TYR A 89 -4.68 0.28 6.89
N PHE A 90 -4.39 1.42 7.51
CA PHE A 90 -4.10 1.48 8.94
C PHE A 90 -5.31 1.05 9.79
N ALA A 91 -6.52 1.51 9.45
CA ALA A 91 -7.75 1.09 10.12
C ALA A 91 -7.97 -0.43 10.00
N ARG A 92 -7.73 -1.01 8.81
CA ARG A 92 -7.80 -2.47 8.60
C ARG A 92 -6.77 -3.23 9.43
N ALA A 93 -5.52 -2.75 9.47
CA ALA A 93 -4.48 -3.37 10.28
C ALA A 93 -4.86 -3.37 11.76
N THR A 94 -5.42 -2.25 12.24
CA THR A 94 -5.91 -2.09 13.61
C THR A 94 -7.07 -3.05 13.91
N GLN A 95 -8.06 -3.15 13.02
CA GLN A 95 -9.15 -4.12 13.16
C GLN A 95 -8.63 -5.57 13.19
N GLY A 96 -7.64 -5.89 12.36
CA GLY A 96 -6.96 -7.18 12.36
C GLY A 96 -6.29 -7.49 13.69
N ALA A 97 -5.52 -6.53 14.22
CA ALA A 97 -4.86 -6.66 15.53
C ALA A 97 -5.87 -6.84 16.66
N ILE A 98 -6.96 -6.05 16.69
CA ILE A 98 -8.04 -6.19 17.67
C ILE A 98 -8.66 -7.59 17.58
N LYS A 99 -8.98 -8.07 16.37
CA LYS A 99 -9.56 -9.40 16.18
C LYS A 99 -8.63 -10.50 16.71
N THR A 100 -7.33 -10.41 16.44
CA THR A 100 -6.34 -11.36 16.96
C THR A 100 -6.25 -11.36 18.48
N LEU A 101 -6.40 -10.19 19.13
CA LEU A 101 -6.40 -10.07 20.59
C LEU A 101 -7.70 -10.62 21.20
N VAL A 102 -8.85 -10.33 20.60
CA VAL A 102 -10.17 -10.74 21.12
C VAL A 102 -10.45 -12.22 20.88
N SER A 103 -10.02 -12.78 19.74
CA SER A 103 -10.17 -14.22 19.42
C SER A 103 -9.10 -15.11 20.08
N LYS A 104 -8.23 -14.55 20.93
CA LYS A 104 -7.32 -15.30 21.82
C LYS A 104 -7.97 -15.66 23.17
N LYS A 105 -9.27 -15.40 23.34
CA LYS A 105 -10.14 -16.05 24.34
C LYS A 105 -10.89 -17.20 23.70
#